data_AF-A0A7S2BTN9-F1
#
_entry.id   AF-A0A7S2BTN9-F1
#
_cell.length_a   1.000
_cell.length_b   1.000
_cell.length_c   1.000
_cell.angle_alpha   90.00
_cell.angle_beta   90.00
_cell.angle_gamma   90.00
#
_symmetry.space_group_name_H-M   'P 1'
#
loop_
_entity.id
_entity.type
_entity.pdbx_description
1 polymer ?
#
loop_
_entity_poly.entity_id
_entity_poly.type
_entity_poly.pdbx_seq_one_letter_code
_entity_poly.pdbx_strand_id
1 'polypeptide(L)'
;GFFQNASGADSCDACPLGWISSSSGSKVCEECATGRYSSNLSSTSCSLCSDKTDSDPGASTCSFCESDYYNENDGNTGSAICTDCKKVSIAMNADEEDACPRKTTIATINIQKGYWRSDAASLKIIPCLEGMDTCRGGKNTTTTYCVPHSQGPLCSVCEKGYFREETGCRSCGSSDVTQFVSTKSWVFIGIMLILMLVYSSFPIFRTDWFTNKVREFRDEYLQMKTKLKITIVSYQILTQL
;
A
#
# COMPACT_ATOMS: atom_id res chain seq x y z
N GLY A 1 20.96 46.75 -11.75
CA GLY A 1 20.44 47.91 -12.44
C GLY A 1 19.34 48.53 -11.63
N PHE A 2 18.90 49.66 -12.14
CA PHE A 2 17.75 50.38 -11.63
C PHE A 2 16.68 50.36 -12.73
N PHE A 3 15.43 50.62 -12.35
CA PHE A 3 14.31 50.73 -13.27
C PHE A 3 13.47 51.95 -12.92
N GLN A 4 12.69 52.45 -13.88
CA GLN A 4 11.73 53.52 -13.63
C GLN A 4 10.53 53.39 -14.56
N ASN A 5 9.33 53.20 -14.00
CA ASN A 5 8.09 53.01 -14.77
C ASN A 5 7.26 54.30 -14.91
N ALA A 6 7.53 55.33 -14.12
CA ALA A 6 6.83 56.62 -14.13
C ALA A 6 7.58 57.68 -14.95
N SER A 7 6.81 58.52 -15.65
CA SER A 7 7.36 59.68 -16.36
C SER A 7 7.58 60.83 -15.38
N GLY A 8 8.73 61.52 -15.48
CA GLY A 8 9.05 62.66 -14.63
C GLY A 8 9.52 62.30 -13.22
N ALA A 9 9.97 61.06 -12.99
CA ALA A 9 10.54 60.66 -11.71
C ALA A 9 11.94 61.28 -11.49
N ASP A 10 12.22 61.72 -10.25
CA ASP A 10 13.49 62.34 -9.86
C ASP A 10 14.61 61.33 -9.60
N SER A 11 14.29 60.04 -9.46
CA SER A 11 15.24 58.96 -9.20
C SER A 11 14.79 57.63 -9.84
N CYS A 12 15.73 56.70 -10.03
CA CYS A 12 15.41 55.33 -10.47
C CYS A 12 15.35 54.39 -9.25
N ASP A 13 14.44 53.44 -9.29
CA ASP A 13 14.27 52.43 -8.24
C ASP A 13 15.23 51.26 -8.43
N ALA A 14 15.80 50.76 -7.35
CA ALA A 14 16.70 49.60 -7.41
C ALA A 14 15.91 48.33 -7.73
N CYS A 15 16.44 47.46 -8.60
CA CYS A 15 15.85 46.14 -8.76
C CYS A 15 15.95 45.33 -7.46
N PRO A 16 14.86 44.67 -7.04
CA PRO A 16 14.85 43.83 -5.84
C PRO A 16 15.73 42.58 -6.03
N LEU A 17 16.00 41.87 -4.94
CA LEU A 17 16.75 40.60 -4.98
C LEU A 17 16.06 39.59 -5.90
N GLY A 18 16.85 38.82 -6.64
CA GLY A 18 16.35 37.87 -7.66
C GLY A 18 15.93 38.52 -8.97
N TRP A 19 16.03 39.85 -9.08
CA TRP A 19 15.66 40.61 -10.26
C TRP A 19 16.82 41.51 -10.70
N ILE A 20 16.92 41.72 -12.01
CA ILE A 20 18.03 42.47 -12.61
C ILE A 20 17.53 43.52 -13.59
N SER A 21 18.38 44.48 -13.89
CA SER A 21 18.19 45.39 -15.01
C SER A 21 19.55 45.58 -15.67
N SER A 22 19.69 45.00 -16.87
CA SER A 22 20.92 44.96 -17.67
C SER A 22 21.03 46.15 -18.62
N SER A 23 19.90 46.72 -19.01
CA SER A 23 19.79 47.77 -20.03
C SER A 23 19.56 49.15 -19.42
N SER A 24 20.21 50.17 -19.99
CA SER A 24 19.94 51.56 -19.63
C SER A 24 18.52 51.98 -20.03
N GLY A 25 17.86 52.80 -19.21
CA GLY A 25 16.48 53.23 -19.45
C GLY A 25 15.42 52.15 -19.23
N SER A 26 15.75 51.06 -18.52
CA SER A 26 14.80 49.97 -18.28
C SER A 26 13.60 50.46 -17.46
N LYS A 27 12.40 50.08 -17.89
CA LYS A 27 11.14 50.42 -17.20
C LYS A 27 10.70 49.36 -16.20
N VAL A 28 11.28 48.17 -16.31
CA VAL A 28 10.92 46.96 -15.55
C VAL A 28 12.21 46.19 -15.25
N CYS A 29 12.26 45.51 -14.12
CA CYS A 29 13.32 44.55 -13.83
C CYS A 29 12.96 43.19 -14.43
N GLU A 30 13.97 42.44 -14.86
CA GLU A 30 13.84 41.09 -15.37
C GLU A 30 14.14 40.11 -14.23
N GLU A 31 13.28 39.11 -14.01
CA GLU A 31 13.56 38.07 -13.02
C GLU A 31 14.72 37.16 -13.48
N CYS A 32 15.50 36.67 -12.53
CA CYS A 32 16.49 35.64 -12.83
C CYS A 32 15.80 34.34 -13.22
N ALA A 33 16.19 33.75 -14.36
CA ALA A 33 15.68 32.46 -14.78
C ALA A 33 16.11 31.33 -13.83
N THR A 34 15.39 30.21 -13.88
CA THR A 34 15.71 28.95 -13.20
C THR A 34 17.21 28.61 -13.25
N GLY A 35 17.79 28.19 -12.12
CA GLY A 35 19.21 27.89 -12.00
C GLY A 35 20.11 29.13 -11.90
N ARG A 36 19.53 30.33 -11.83
CA ARG A 36 20.23 31.59 -11.61
C ARG A 36 19.58 32.41 -10.50
N TYR A 37 20.40 33.19 -9.82
CA TYR A 37 19.97 34.00 -8.70
C TYR A 37 20.62 35.40 -8.72
N SER A 38 20.05 36.31 -7.95
CA SER A 38 20.65 37.62 -7.65
C SER A 38 20.52 37.93 -6.17
N SER A 39 21.65 37.91 -5.46
CA SER A 39 21.71 38.11 -4.01
C SER A 39 21.87 39.58 -3.57
N ASN A 40 22.05 40.50 -4.51
CA ASN A 40 22.30 41.92 -4.23
C ASN A 40 21.21 42.81 -4.82
N LEU A 41 20.83 43.85 -4.08
CA LEU A 41 19.98 44.91 -4.63
C LEU A 41 20.69 45.58 -5.80
N SER A 42 19.93 46.03 -6.79
CA SER A 42 20.45 46.70 -7.97
C SER A 42 21.46 45.87 -8.78
N SER A 43 21.33 44.54 -8.81
CA SER A 43 22.12 43.66 -9.70
C SER A 43 21.83 43.91 -11.18
N THR A 44 22.86 43.94 -12.02
CA THR A 44 22.75 44.07 -13.50
C THR A 44 22.80 42.73 -14.22
N SER A 45 23.14 41.66 -13.52
CA SER A 45 23.24 40.29 -14.05
C SER A 45 22.88 39.26 -12.98
N CYS A 46 22.42 38.09 -13.43
CA CYS A 46 22.14 36.95 -12.56
C CYS A 46 23.33 36.00 -12.52
N SER A 47 23.70 35.59 -11.32
CA SER A 47 24.73 34.58 -11.05
C SER A 47 24.16 33.18 -11.28
N LEU A 48 24.96 32.26 -11.81
CA LEU A 48 24.59 30.85 -11.94
C LEU A 48 24.71 30.15 -10.58
N CYS A 49 23.83 29.20 -10.29
CA CYS A 49 24.01 28.29 -9.17
C CYS A 49 25.24 27.38 -9.39
N SER A 50 26.04 27.17 -8.33
CA SER A 50 27.20 26.28 -8.33
C SER A 50 26.92 25.04 -7.47
N ASP A 51 27.83 24.07 -7.49
CA ASP A 51 27.85 22.97 -6.52
C ASP A 51 26.57 22.11 -6.48
N LYS A 52 25.99 21.83 -7.65
CA LYS A 52 24.78 20.98 -7.78
C LYS A 52 23.53 21.58 -7.14
N THR A 53 23.60 22.86 -6.78
CA THR A 53 22.47 23.62 -6.29
C THR A 53 21.70 24.24 -7.45
N ASP A 54 20.49 24.65 -7.13
CA ASP A 54 19.52 25.12 -8.10
C ASP A 54 18.56 26.12 -7.43
N SER A 55 17.82 26.85 -8.27
CA SER A 55 16.95 27.93 -7.85
C SER A 55 15.70 28.03 -8.73
N ASP A 56 14.64 28.54 -8.12
CA ASP A 56 13.41 28.92 -8.82
C ASP A 56 13.60 30.27 -9.54
N PRO A 57 12.74 30.58 -10.52
CA PRO A 57 12.70 31.91 -11.10
C PRO A 57 12.57 33.01 -10.02
N GLY A 58 13.32 34.09 -10.18
CA GLY A 58 13.29 35.22 -9.25
C GLY A 58 13.95 34.95 -7.89
N ALA A 59 14.75 33.88 -7.76
CA ALA A 59 15.39 33.57 -6.49
C ALA A 59 16.58 34.49 -6.16
N SER A 60 16.74 34.79 -4.87
CA SER A 60 17.89 35.52 -4.35
C SER A 60 19.07 34.64 -3.95
N THR A 61 18.85 33.32 -3.85
CA THR A 61 19.85 32.31 -3.48
C THR A 61 19.53 30.96 -4.12
N CYS A 62 20.53 30.08 -4.21
CA CYS A 62 20.33 28.68 -4.59
C CYS A 62 20.03 27.86 -3.33
N SER A 63 18.77 27.45 -3.18
CA SER A 63 18.24 26.91 -1.92
C SER A 63 17.95 25.41 -1.95
N PHE A 64 18.02 24.80 -3.13
CA PHE A 64 17.73 23.38 -3.30
C PHE A 64 18.70 22.74 -4.30
N CYS A 65 18.61 21.42 -4.46
CA CYS A 65 19.50 20.67 -5.34
C CYS A 65 18.89 20.47 -6.73
N GLU A 66 19.77 20.41 -7.74
CA GLU A 66 19.41 19.99 -9.10
C GLU A 66 18.91 18.53 -9.12
N SER A 67 18.37 18.07 -10.24
CA SER A 67 17.97 16.66 -10.40
C SER A 67 19.15 15.72 -10.14
N ASP A 68 18.88 14.49 -9.69
CA ASP A 68 19.89 13.50 -9.26
C ASP A 68 20.64 13.83 -7.97
N TYR A 69 20.27 14.92 -7.28
CA TYR A 69 20.83 15.28 -5.98
C TYR A 69 19.70 15.60 -4.98
N TYR A 70 19.91 15.20 -3.73
CA TYR A 70 19.00 15.55 -2.63
C TYR A 70 19.69 16.44 -1.61
N ASN A 71 18.89 17.28 -0.94
CA ASN A 71 19.36 18.15 0.12
C ASN A 71 19.35 17.40 1.47
N GLU A 72 20.51 17.34 2.13
CA GLU A 72 20.66 16.69 3.44
C GLU A 72 20.08 17.52 4.61
N ASN A 73 19.94 18.84 4.47
CA ASN A 73 19.58 19.74 5.57
C ASN A 73 18.11 20.22 5.53
N ASP A 74 17.22 19.46 4.90
CA ASP A 74 15.77 19.76 4.76
C ASP A 74 15.45 21.20 4.29
N GLY A 75 16.40 21.88 3.61
CA GLY A 75 16.22 23.22 3.06
C GLY A 75 16.15 24.38 4.06
N ASN A 76 16.27 24.14 5.37
CA ASN A 76 16.02 25.16 6.40
C ASN A 76 17.21 26.10 6.69
N THR A 77 18.42 25.80 6.19
CA THR A 77 19.65 26.54 6.53
C THR A 77 20.13 27.51 5.45
N GLY A 78 19.33 27.80 4.42
CA GLY A 78 19.70 28.77 3.37
C GLY A 78 20.89 28.37 2.49
N SER A 79 21.48 27.20 2.75
CA SER A 79 22.53 26.57 1.95
C SER A 79 22.20 25.08 1.80
N ALA A 80 21.98 24.66 0.55
CA ALA A 80 21.71 23.26 0.24
C ALA A 80 23.02 22.48 0.17
N ILE A 81 23.13 21.40 0.94
CA ILE A 81 24.20 20.41 0.79
C ILE A 81 23.63 19.31 -0.10
N CYS A 82 24.15 19.23 -1.32
CA CYS A 82 23.63 18.35 -2.36
C CYS A 82 24.44 17.07 -2.46
N THR A 83 23.81 15.96 -2.13
CA THR A 83 24.41 14.62 -2.19
C THR A 83 23.78 13.81 -3.32
N ASP A 84 24.64 13.07 -4.03
CA ASP A 84 24.23 12.21 -5.14
C ASP A 84 23.22 11.18 -4.65
N CYS A 85 22.05 11.19 -5.28
CA CYS A 85 20.95 10.32 -4.96
C CYS A 85 21.32 8.82 -5.19
N LYS A 86 22.24 8.51 -6.12
CA LYS A 86 22.75 7.14 -6.38
C LYS A 86 23.43 6.51 -5.17
N LYS A 87 23.97 7.31 -4.24
CA LYS A 87 24.54 6.81 -2.98
C LYS A 87 23.48 6.17 -2.09
N VAL A 88 22.21 6.50 -2.31
CA VAL A 88 21.05 5.93 -1.63
C VAL A 88 20.28 5.06 -2.62
N SER A 89 20.97 4.19 -3.35
CA SER A 89 20.40 3.34 -4.41
C SER A 89 19.16 2.55 -4.00
N ILE A 90 19.06 2.20 -2.72
CA ILE A 90 17.94 1.44 -2.11
C ILE A 90 16.69 2.32 -1.91
N ALA A 91 16.86 3.64 -1.84
CA ALA A 91 15.75 4.59 -1.85
C ALA A 91 15.16 4.74 -3.28
N MET A 92 15.92 4.43 -4.31
CA MET A 92 15.52 4.80 -5.66
C MET A 92 14.76 3.65 -6.32
N ASN A 93 13.53 3.90 -6.79
CA ASN A 93 12.94 3.03 -7.81
C ASN A 93 13.77 3.22 -9.09
N ALA A 94 14.71 2.30 -9.33
CA ALA A 94 15.64 2.36 -10.46
C ALA A 94 14.94 2.28 -11.85
N ASP A 95 13.65 1.97 -11.87
CA ASP A 95 12.82 1.81 -13.07
C ASP A 95 12.09 3.10 -13.50
N GLU A 96 12.26 4.21 -12.76
CA GLU A 96 11.62 5.51 -13.08
C GLU A 96 12.66 6.50 -13.64
N GLU A 97 12.39 7.04 -14.83
CA GLU A 97 13.13 8.18 -15.40
C GLU A 97 12.97 9.37 -14.42
N ASP A 98 14.07 9.98 -13.98
CA ASP A 98 14.14 10.93 -12.85
C ASP A 98 13.94 10.32 -11.46
N ALA A 99 14.77 9.33 -11.11
CA ALA A 99 14.82 8.71 -9.79
C ALA A 99 14.89 9.72 -8.61
N CYS A 100 15.39 10.94 -8.86
CA CYS A 100 15.48 12.04 -7.91
C CYS A 100 15.15 13.38 -8.59
N PRO A 101 13.88 13.82 -8.53
CA PRO A 101 13.46 15.10 -9.11
C PRO A 101 14.15 16.31 -8.43
N ARG A 102 14.08 17.48 -9.07
CA ARG A 102 14.51 18.75 -8.45
C ARG A 102 13.80 18.97 -7.11
N LYS A 103 14.48 19.62 -6.16
CA LYS A 103 13.98 19.87 -4.79
C LYS A 103 13.76 18.61 -3.94
N THR A 104 14.45 17.52 -4.24
CA THR A 104 14.42 16.33 -3.38
C THR A 104 15.13 16.60 -2.06
N THR A 105 14.53 16.16 -0.95
CA THR A 105 15.06 16.21 0.42
C THR A 105 15.06 14.81 1.01
N ILE A 106 15.65 14.61 2.20
CA ILE A 106 15.55 13.33 2.91
C ILE A 106 14.07 12.97 3.15
N ALA A 107 13.26 13.95 3.56
CA ALA A 107 11.83 13.76 3.79
C ALA A 107 11.06 13.30 2.55
N THR A 108 11.39 13.83 1.37
CA THR A 108 10.65 13.58 0.12
C THR A 108 11.27 12.51 -0.77
N ILE A 109 12.42 11.97 -0.40
CA ILE A 109 13.07 10.90 -1.16
C ILE A 109 12.11 9.71 -1.26
N ASN A 110 11.95 9.19 -2.48
CA ASN A 110 11.20 7.96 -2.69
C ASN A 110 11.98 6.81 -2.02
N ILE A 111 11.33 5.72 -1.62
CA ILE A 111 11.99 4.47 -1.24
C ILE A 111 11.42 3.32 -2.06
N GLN A 112 12.26 2.38 -2.48
CA GLN A 112 11.84 1.26 -3.31
C GLN A 112 10.88 0.31 -2.58
N LYS A 113 10.00 -0.37 -3.32
CA LYS A 113 9.15 -1.46 -2.79
C LYS A 113 10.02 -2.50 -2.07
N GLY A 114 9.55 -2.99 -0.92
CA GLY A 114 10.29 -3.95 -0.10
C GLY A 114 11.27 -3.31 0.87
N TYR A 115 11.32 -1.97 0.96
CA TYR A 115 12.11 -1.24 1.95
C TYR A 115 11.24 -0.34 2.83
N TRP A 116 11.76 -0.03 4.02
CA TRP A 116 11.07 0.74 5.05
C TRP A 116 12.03 1.63 5.82
N ARG A 117 11.52 2.76 6.34
CA ARG A 117 12.22 3.65 7.27
C ARG A 117 11.26 4.12 8.36
N SER A 118 11.78 4.37 9.55
CA SER A 118 10.99 4.82 10.70
C SER A 118 10.61 6.29 10.66
N ASP A 119 11.43 7.09 9.97
CA ASP A 119 11.34 8.55 9.95
C ASP A 119 11.62 9.05 8.52
N ALA A 120 10.86 10.05 8.08
CA ALA A 120 11.03 10.70 6.79
C ALA A 120 12.37 11.44 6.75
N ALA A 121 12.87 11.96 7.88
CA ALA A 121 14.16 12.64 7.96
C ALA A 121 15.35 11.68 8.11
N SER A 122 15.14 10.36 8.06
CA SER A 122 16.21 9.37 8.24
C SER A 122 16.59 8.68 6.93
N LEU A 123 17.90 8.59 6.69
CA LEU A 123 18.51 7.78 5.62
C LEU A 123 18.70 6.31 6.04
N LYS A 124 18.28 5.93 7.26
CA LYS A 124 18.34 4.54 7.72
C LYS A 124 17.19 3.73 7.10
N ILE A 125 17.45 3.18 5.93
CA ILE A 125 16.51 2.34 5.17
C ILE A 125 16.82 0.88 5.45
N ILE A 126 15.78 0.11 5.78
CA ILE A 126 15.88 -1.29 6.20
C ILE A 126 15.02 -2.14 5.25
N PRO A 127 15.49 -3.31 4.81
CA PRO A 127 14.65 -4.23 4.05
C PRO A 127 13.43 -4.66 4.87
N CYS A 128 12.31 -4.81 4.19
CA CYS A 128 11.11 -5.43 4.75
C CYS A 128 11.37 -6.91 5.00
N LEU A 129 10.55 -7.54 5.84
CA LEU A 129 10.66 -8.97 6.11
C LEU A 129 10.42 -9.77 4.83
N GLU A 130 11.29 -10.75 4.55
CA GLU A 130 11.18 -11.59 3.35
C GLU A 130 9.81 -12.27 3.25
N GLY A 131 9.23 -12.27 2.04
CA GLY A 131 7.88 -12.78 1.78
C GLY A 131 6.75 -11.82 2.12
N MET A 132 7.05 -10.65 2.71
CA MET A 132 6.05 -9.64 3.05
C MET A 132 6.04 -8.52 2.00
N ASP A 133 5.05 -8.57 1.09
CA ASP A 133 4.71 -7.46 0.17
C ASP A 133 4.04 -6.27 0.90
N THR A 134 4.17 -6.19 2.23
CA THR A 134 3.52 -5.19 3.08
C THR A 134 4.16 -3.81 2.98
N CYS A 135 5.45 -3.73 2.65
CA CYS A 135 6.16 -2.48 2.43
C CYS A 135 6.07 -2.08 0.95
N ARG A 136 5.19 -1.14 0.63
CA ARG A 136 5.04 -0.59 -0.74
C ARG A 136 6.17 0.36 -1.13
N GLY A 137 6.92 0.87 -0.16
CA GLY A 137 7.83 1.99 -0.40
C GLY A 137 7.07 3.28 -0.72
N GLY A 138 7.76 4.35 -1.12
CA GLY A 138 7.14 5.66 -1.37
C GLY A 138 7.89 6.88 -0.86
N LYS A 139 7.23 8.05 -0.86
CA LYS A 139 7.85 9.33 -0.47
C LYS A 139 7.54 9.77 0.96
N ASN A 140 6.51 9.23 1.62
CA ASN A 140 6.00 9.76 2.90
C ASN A 140 5.68 8.64 3.91
N THR A 141 5.97 8.91 5.19
CA THR A 141 5.84 8.01 6.36
C THR A 141 4.42 7.68 6.78
N THR A 142 3.42 8.48 6.42
CA THR A 142 2.15 8.47 7.18
C THR A 142 1.03 7.61 6.60
N THR A 143 0.96 7.37 5.30
CA THR A 143 -0.17 6.60 4.72
C THR A 143 0.17 5.76 3.49
N THR A 144 1.38 5.86 2.94
CA THR A 144 1.69 5.28 1.63
C THR A 144 2.72 4.14 1.71
N TYR A 145 3.47 4.04 2.81
CA TYR A 145 4.51 3.00 2.95
C TYR A 145 3.96 1.60 3.16
N CYS A 146 2.86 1.48 3.88
CA CYS A 146 2.28 0.20 4.21
C CYS A 146 1.14 -0.13 3.25
N VAL A 147 0.94 -1.42 2.99
CA VAL A 147 -0.32 -1.88 2.41
C VAL A 147 -1.49 -1.46 3.30
N PRO A 148 -2.71 -1.30 2.74
CA PRO A 148 -3.87 -0.92 3.51
C PRO A 148 -4.05 -1.79 4.76
N HIS A 149 -4.39 -1.16 5.89
CA HIS A 149 -4.60 -1.79 7.20
C HIS A 149 -3.34 -2.37 7.87
N SER A 150 -2.16 -2.10 7.33
CA SER A 150 -0.88 -2.37 7.98
C SER A 150 -0.26 -1.07 8.49
N GLN A 151 0.34 -1.11 9.67
CA GLN A 151 0.93 0.03 10.37
C GLN A 151 2.12 -0.40 11.24
N GLY A 152 2.79 0.58 11.85
CA GLY A 152 3.90 0.36 12.79
C GLY A 152 5.21 -0.05 12.10
N PRO A 153 6.20 -0.50 12.91
CA PRO A 153 7.51 -0.87 12.40
C PRO A 153 7.43 -1.98 11.34
N LEU A 154 8.12 -1.76 10.21
CA LEU A 154 8.12 -2.67 9.05
C LEU A 154 6.73 -3.03 8.51
N CYS A 155 5.72 -2.15 8.73
CA CYS A 155 4.33 -2.40 8.34
C CYS A 155 3.79 -3.73 8.86
N SER A 156 4.25 -4.13 10.05
CA SER A 156 3.99 -5.46 10.57
C SER A 156 2.70 -5.52 11.40
N VAL A 157 2.23 -4.41 11.95
CA VAL A 157 1.05 -4.40 12.83
C VAL A 157 -0.21 -4.21 12.01
N CYS A 158 -1.22 -5.06 12.19
CA CYS A 158 -2.54 -4.82 11.58
C CYS A 158 -3.35 -3.82 12.38
N GLU A 159 -4.14 -2.99 11.69
CA GLU A 159 -5.15 -2.13 12.31
C GLU A 159 -6.19 -2.96 13.08
N LYS A 160 -6.89 -2.30 14.02
CA LYS A 160 -7.93 -2.96 14.81
C LYS A 160 -9.03 -3.51 13.89
N GLY A 161 -9.40 -4.77 14.09
CA GLY A 161 -10.38 -5.45 13.23
C GLY A 161 -9.76 -6.18 12.05
N TYR A 162 -8.43 -6.25 11.98
CA TYR A 162 -7.68 -7.05 11.01
C TYR A 162 -6.72 -8.01 11.73
N PHE A 163 -6.42 -9.15 11.11
CA PHE A 163 -5.42 -10.12 11.57
C PHE A 163 -4.37 -10.37 10.47
N ARG A 164 -3.21 -10.87 10.88
CA ARG A 164 -2.06 -11.07 9.99
C ARG A 164 -2.20 -12.38 9.21
N GLU A 165 -2.00 -12.29 7.90
CA GLU A 165 -1.87 -13.39 6.93
C GLU A 165 -0.48 -13.30 6.25
N GLU A 166 -0.12 -14.22 5.36
CA GLU A 166 1.21 -14.27 4.73
C GLU A 166 1.51 -13.03 3.86
N THR A 167 0.50 -12.45 3.22
CA THR A 167 0.66 -11.35 2.26
C THR A 167 0.08 -10.01 2.74
N GLY A 168 -0.37 -9.91 4.00
CA GLY A 168 -0.88 -8.66 4.56
C GLY A 168 -1.86 -8.82 5.71
N CYS A 169 -2.72 -7.80 5.87
CA CYS A 169 -3.75 -7.75 6.91
C CYS A 169 -5.13 -8.02 6.32
N ARG A 170 -5.82 -9.04 6.84
CA ARG A 170 -7.17 -9.43 6.44
C ARG A 170 -8.18 -9.04 7.50
N SER A 171 -9.37 -8.59 7.10
CA SER A 171 -10.40 -8.19 8.06
C SER A 171 -10.91 -9.40 8.86
N CYS A 172 -11.14 -9.17 10.14
CA CYS A 172 -11.86 -10.08 11.01
C CYS A 172 -13.34 -10.04 10.63
N GLY A 173 -13.74 -10.85 9.65
CA GLY A 173 -15.16 -11.00 9.31
C GLY A 173 -15.91 -11.60 10.50
N SER A 174 -17.00 -10.95 10.92
CA SER A 174 -18.10 -11.68 11.53
C SER A 174 -18.56 -12.69 10.49
N SER A 175 -18.62 -13.96 10.86
CA SER A 175 -18.96 -15.07 9.98
C SER A 175 -20.23 -14.77 9.17
N ASP A 176 -20.10 -14.29 7.94
CA ASP A 176 -21.19 -14.22 6.99
C ASP A 176 -21.46 -15.66 6.52
N VAL A 177 -22.26 -16.38 7.32
CA VAL A 177 -22.85 -17.68 6.98
C VAL A 177 -23.70 -17.59 5.70
N THR A 178 -23.94 -16.37 5.22
CA THR A 178 -24.73 -15.96 4.06
C THR A 178 -24.18 -16.42 2.71
N GLN A 179 -22.90 -16.83 2.59
CA GLN A 179 -22.34 -17.24 1.30
C GLN A 179 -22.48 -18.75 0.99
N PHE A 180 -22.94 -19.58 1.93
CA PHE A 180 -23.13 -21.03 1.70
C PHE A 180 -24.57 -21.48 1.49
N VAL A 181 -25.58 -20.61 1.67
CA VAL A 181 -26.99 -21.02 1.60
C VAL A 181 -27.64 -20.82 0.21
N SER A 182 -27.08 -20.01 -0.69
CA SER A 182 -27.90 -19.48 -1.79
C SER A 182 -27.88 -20.22 -3.14
N THR A 183 -27.07 -21.25 -3.37
CA THR A 183 -27.08 -21.94 -4.70
C THR A 183 -27.16 -23.46 -4.67
N LYS A 184 -26.68 -24.12 -3.60
CA LYS A 184 -26.72 -25.59 -3.51
C LYS A 184 -28.03 -26.13 -2.91
N SER A 185 -28.77 -25.31 -2.17
CA SER A 185 -30.01 -25.74 -1.50
C SER A 185 -31.19 -25.93 -2.47
N TRP A 186 -31.34 -25.06 -3.46
CA TRP A 186 -32.42 -25.14 -4.45
C TRP A 186 -32.30 -26.33 -5.41
N VAL A 187 -31.06 -26.76 -5.71
CA VAL A 187 -30.80 -27.97 -6.51
C VAL A 187 -31.22 -29.23 -5.75
N PHE A 188 -30.92 -29.31 -4.45
CA PHE A 188 -31.35 -30.42 -3.60
C PHE A 188 -32.86 -30.49 -3.44
N ILE A 189 -33.51 -29.34 -3.23
CA ILE A 189 -34.98 -29.25 -3.15
C ILE A 189 -35.61 -29.67 -4.49
N GLY A 190 -35.06 -29.21 -5.62
CA GLY A 190 -35.50 -29.62 -6.96
C GLY A 190 -35.39 -31.13 -7.21
N ILE A 191 -34.25 -31.72 -6.86
CA ILE A 191 -34.03 -33.18 -7.00
C ILE A 191 -34.99 -33.97 -6.10
N MET A 192 -35.22 -33.52 -4.86
CA MET A 192 -36.15 -34.19 -3.94
C MET A 192 -37.61 -34.11 -4.41
N LEU A 193 -38.04 -32.98 -4.99
CA LEU A 193 -39.37 -32.84 -5.58
C LEU A 193 -39.55 -33.75 -6.80
N ILE A 194 -38.54 -33.85 -7.67
CA ILE A 194 -38.57 -34.77 -8.83
C ILE A 194 -38.67 -36.22 -8.36
N LEU A 195 -37.87 -36.62 -7.36
CA LEU A 195 -37.92 -37.97 -6.80
C LEU A 195 -39.26 -38.28 -6.13
N MET A 196 -39.87 -37.32 -5.42
CA MET A 196 -41.22 -37.49 -4.86
C MET A 196 -42.29 -37.64 -5.95
N LEU A 197 -42.20 -36.86 -7.04
CA LEU A 197 -43.13 -36.96 -8.16
C LEU A 197 -43.01 -38.31 -8.86
N VAL A 198 -41.79 -38.78 -9.14
CA VAL A 198 -41.53 -40.12 -9.71
C VAL A 198 -42.04 -41.23 -8.79
N TYR A 199 -41.84 -41.08 -7.48
CA TYR A 199 -42.32 -42.06 -6.50
C TYR A 199 -43.84 -42.09 -6.35
N SER A 200 -44.51 -40.95 -6.50
CA SER A 200 -45.98 -40.86 -6.48
C SER A 200 -46.65 -41.38 -7.76
N SER A 201 -45.94 -41.36 -8.89
CA SER A 201 -46.43 -41.81 -10.20
C SER A 201 -46.10 -43.28 -10.51
N PHE A 202 -45.38 -43.97 -9.63
CA PHE A 202 -45.15 -45.42 -9.66
C PHE A 202 -45.92 -46.17 -8.54
N PRO A 203 -47.27 -46.24 -8.57
CA PRO A 203 -48.06 -46.92 -7.55
C PRO A 203 -47.99 -48.45 -7.63
N ILE A 204 -47.41 -49.03 -8.69
CA ILE A 204 -47.44 -50.50 -8.93
C ILE A 204 -46.33 -51.25 -8.16
N PHE A 205 -45.21 -50.59 -7.81
CA PHE A 205 -44.05 -51.25 -7.20
C PHE A 205 -43.97 -51.12 -5.66
N ARG A 206 -44.88 -50.34 -5.07
CA ARG A 206 -44.70 -49.77 -3.72
C ARG A 206 -45.07 -50.70 -2.57
N THR A 207 -45.99 -51.63 -2.77
CA THR A 207 -46.42 -52.52 -1.69
C THR A 207 -45.57 -53.78 -1.65
N ASP A 208 -45.47 -54.52 -2.75
CA ASP A 208 -44.95 -55.90 -2.70
C ASP A 208 -43.43 -56.01 -2.46
N TRP A 209 -42.63 -55.16 -3.11
CA TRP A 209 -41.17 -55.23 -2.98
C TRP A 209 -40.68 -54.76 -1.61
N PHE A 210 -41.23 -53.65 -1.10
CA PHE A 210 -40.82 -53.09 0.18
C PHE A 210 -41.26 -53.97 1.35
N THR A 211 -42.48 -54.54 1.32
CA THR A 211 -42.93 -55.46 2.38
C THR A 211 -42.11 -56.75 2.40
N ASN A 212 -41.76 -57.30 1.25
CA ASN A 212 -40.94 -58.51 1.19
C ASN A 212 -39.52 -58.26 1.68
N LYS A 213 -38.90 -57.13 1.30
CA LYS A 213 -37.54 -56.80 1.72
C LYS A 213 -37.45 -56.41 3.20
N VAL A 214 -38.47 -55.75 3.74
CA VAL A 214 -38.55 -55.45 5.19
C VAL A 214 -38.76 -56.71 6.03
N ARG A 215 -39.45 -57.73 5.50
CA ARG A 215 -39.60 -59.03 6.18
C ARG A 215 -38.27 -59.79 6.24
N GLU A 216 -37.53 -59.81 5.14
CA GLU A 216 -36.20 -60.45 5.07
C GLU A 216 -35.18 -59.80 6.03
N PHE A 217 -35.07 -58.46 6.03
CA PHE A 217 -34.19 -57.75 6.96
C PHE A 217 -34.56 -57.93 8.44
N ARG A 218 -35.86 -58.11 8.74
CA ARG A 218 -36.32 -58.33 10.13
C ARG A 218 -35.82 -59.67 10.67
N ASP A 219 -35.84 -60.71 9.85
CA ASP A 219 -35.44 -62.05 10.27
C ASP A 219 -33.93 -62.14 10.49
N GLU A 220 -33.12 -61.49 9.63
CA GLU A 220 -31.67 -61.36 9.84
C GLU A 220 -31.34 -60.55 11.10
N TYR A 221 -32.03 -59.43 11.33
CA TYR A 221 -31.84 -58.62 12.53
C TYR A 221 -32.22 -59.38 13.81
N LEU A 222 -33.30 -60.18 13.78
CA LEU A 222 -33.68 -61.00 14.94
C LEU A 222 -32.62 -62.06 15.25
N GLN A 223 -32.06 -62.73 14.23
CA GLN A 223 -30.99 -63.71 14.43
C GLN A 223 -29.71 -63.07 15.00
N MET A 224 -29.33 -61.90 14.50
CA MET A 224 -28.18 -61.16 15.04
C MET A 224 -28.41 -60.76 16.49
N LYS A 225 -29.63 -60.32 16.84
CA LYS A 225 -29.99 -59.90 18.20
C LYS A 225 -29.98 -61.05 19.20
N THR A 226 -30.47 -62.24 18.83
CA THR A 226 -30.37 -63.43 19.71
C THR A 226 -28.94 -63.90 19.89
N LYS A 227 -28.14 -63.93 18.81
CA LYS A 227 -26.70 -64.27 18.90
C LYS A 227 -25.95 -63.31 19.83
N LEU A 228 -26.15 -62.00 19.65
CA LEU A 228 -25.52 -60.97 20.47
C LEU A 228 -25.90 -61.11 21.96
N LYS A 229 -27.18 -61.37 22.27
CA LYS A 229 -27.64 -61.59 23.64
C LYS A 229 -26.98 -62.80 24.29
N ILE A 230 -26.87 -63.92 23.57
CA ILE A 230 -26.22 -65.14 24.07
C ILE A 230 -24.75 -64.87 24.38
N THR A 231 -24.03 -64.18 23.48
CA THR A 231 -22.62 -63.83 23.69
C THR A 231 -22.40 -62.90 24.89
N ILE A 232 -23.29 -61.93 25.10
CA ILE A 232 -23.20 -61.02 26.24
C ILE A 232 -23.41 -61.79 27.56
N VAL A 233 -24.40 -62.68 27.61
CA VAL A 233 -24.70 -63.48 28.81
C VAL A 233 -23.58 -64.48 29.11
N SER A 234 -23.04 -65.17 28.09
CA SER A 234 -21.91 -66.09 28.29
C SER A 234 -20.65 -65.36 28.77
N TYR A 235 -20.39 -64.15 28.27
CA TYR A 235 -19.29 -63.31 28.76
C TYR A 235 -19.49 -62.86 30.22
N GLN A 236 -20.71 -62.49 30.62
CA GLN A 236 -21.02 -62.15 32.01
C GLN A 236 -20.81 -63.32 32.98
N ILE A 237 -21.13 -64.56 32.56
CA ILE A 237 -20.90 -65.76 33.39
C ILE A 237 -19.39 -66.04 33.54
N LEU A 238 -18.61 -65.90 32.48
CA LEU A 238 -17.16 -66.15 32.50
C LEU A 238 -16.36 -65.12 33.31
N THR A 239 -16.92 -63.93 33.55
CA THR A 239 -16.24 -62.82 34.25
C THR A 239 -16.66 -62.67 35.72
N GLN A 240 -17.61 -63.48 36.20
CA GLN A 240 -18.10 -63.52 37.59
C GLN A 240 -17.67 -64.79 38.34
N LEU A 241 -16.80 -65.62 37.74
CA LEU A 241 -16.06 -66.74 38.36
C LEU A 241 -14.61 -66.31 38.60
#